data_AF-A0A8T5GH34-F1
#
_entry.id   AF-A0A8T5GH34-F1
#
_cell.length_a   1.000
_cell.length_b   1.000
_cell.length_c   1.000
_cell.angle_alpha   90.00
_cell.angle_beta   90.00
_cell.angle_gamma   90.00
#
_symmetry.space_group_name_H-M   'P 1'
#
loop_
_entity.id
_entity.type
_entity.pdbx_description
1 polymer ?
#
loop_
_entity_poly.entity_id
_entity_poly.type
_entity_poly.pdbx_seq_one_letter_code
_entity_poly.pdbx_strand_id
1 'polypeptide(L)'
;MITILHLKVLTGKKQFQLNWKKEENVLCVETKSNPEKGKANKEIVRELKKFFEKETKIVSGFKSKEKIVEISSPKKEVMEKLIL
;
A
#
# COMPACT_ATOMS: atom_id res chain seq x y z
N MET A 1 14.87 -1.42 -10.90
CA MET A 1 13.74 -0.54 -11.30
C MET A 1 12.82 -0.36 -10.09
N ILE A 2 12.28 0.84 -9.90
CA ILE A 2 11.39 1.17 -8.78
C ILE A 2 10.06 1.63 -9.35
N THR A 3 8.96 1.23 -8.71
CA THR A 3 7.60 1.67 -9.04
C THR A 3 7.04 2.48 -7.90
N ILE A 4 6.44 3.62 -8.23
CA ILE A 4 5.73 4.47 -7.27
C ILE A 4 4.23 4.21 -7.40
N LEU A 5 3.57 3.98 -6.28
CA LEU A 5 2.11 3.84 -6.18
C LEU A 5 1.50 4.86 -5.23
N HIS A 6 0.32 5.35 -5.62
CA HIS A 6 -0.55 6.16 -4.77
C HIS A 6 -1.47 5.24 -3.98
N LEU A 7 -1.51 5.44 -2.67
CA LEU A 7 -2.33 4.68 -1.75
C LEU A 7 -3.38 5.56 -1.10
N LYS A 8 -4.58 5.01 -0.93
CA LYS A 8 -5.62 5.57 -0.07
C LYS A 8 -5.89 4.64 1.08
N VAL A 9 -5.58 5.07 2.29
CA VAL A 9 -5.63 4.26 3.51
C VAL A 9 -6.92 4.48 4.26
N LEU A 10 -7.60 3.37 4.55
CA LEU A 10 -8.75 3.29 5.43
C LEU A 10 -8.35 2.49 6.67
N THR A 11 -8.58 3.06 7.85
CA THR A 11 -8.20 2.47 9.15
C THR A 11 -9.43 1.98 9.91
N GLY A 12 -9.24 1.08 10.88
CA GLY A 12 -10.33 0.60 11.74
C GLY A 12 -11.19 -0.48 11.09
N LYS A 13 -10.63 -1.23 10.14
CA LYS A 13 -11.33 -2.30 9.43
C LYS A 13 -11.12 -3.64 10.13
N LYS A 14 -12.02 -4.60 9.89
CA LYS A 14 -11.91 -5.95 10.48
C LYS A 14 -10.72 -6.73 9.93
N GLN A 15 -10.31 -6.44 8.70
CA GLN A 15 -9.22 -7.12 8.01
C GLN A 15 -8.39 -6.23 7.09
N PHE A 16 -7.17 -6.69 6.82
CA PHE A 16 -6.29 -6.05 5.85
C PHE A 16 -6.76 -6.44 4.45
N GLN A 17 -7.03 -5.46 3.60
CA GLN A 17 -7.45 -5.70 2.21
C GLN A 17 -6.79 -4.72 1.26
N LEU A 18 -6.51 -5.20 0.06
CA LEU A 18 -6.01 -4.42 -1.06
C LEU A 18 -7.10 -4.39 -2.13
N ASN A 19 -7.43 -3.20 -2.61
CA ASN A 19 -8.37 -3.02 -3.71
C ASN A 19 -7.78 -2.02 -4.70
N TRP A 20 -7.46 -2.51 -5.90
CA TRP A 20 -6.89 -1.68 -6.95
C TRP A 20 -7.98 -0.96 -7.74
N LYS A 21 -8.02 0.37 -7.63
CA LYS A 21 -8.90 1.20 -8.45
C LYS A 21 -8.19 1.64 -9.71
N LYS A 22 -8.34 0.84 -10.77
CA LYS A 22 -7.67 1.07 -12.07
C LYS A 22 -7.98 2.43 -12.68
N GLU A 23 -9.23 2.90 -12.56
CA GLU A 23 -9.69 4.19 -13.11
C GLU A 23 -9.04 5.39 -12.41
N GLU A 24 -8.85 5.30 -11.09
CA GLU A 24 -8.22 6.35 -10.28
C GLU A 24 -6.69 6.18 -10.20
N ASN A 25 -6.15 5.06 -10.69
CA ASN A 25 -4.75 4.66 -10.53
C ASN A 25 -4.29 4.71 -9.06
N VAL A 26 -5.16 4.27 -8.14
CA VAL A 26 -4.94 4.31 -6.69
C VAL A 26 -5.19 2.93 -6.08
N LEU A 27 -4.30 2.52 -5.17
CA LEU A 27 -4.47 1.33 -4.35
C LEU A 27 -5.17 1.69 -3.04
N CYS A 28 -6.42 1.26 -2.88
CA CYS A 28 -7.11 1.36 -1.61
C CYS A 28 -6.60 0.28 -0.66
N VAL A 29 -6.08 0.70 0.49
CA VAL A 29 -5.55 -0.19 1.53
C VAL A 29 -6.41 -0.06 2.77
N GLU A 30 -7.09 -1.15 3.12
CA GLU A 30 -7.82 -1.27 4.37
C GLU A 30 -6.90 -1.89 5.42
N THR A 31 -6.82 -1.27 6.59
CA THR A 31 -5.93 -1.70 7.69
C THR A 31 -6.73 -1.98 8.95
N LYS A 32 -6.31 -2.99 9.70
CA LYS A 32 -6.90 -3.29 11.02
C LYS A 32 -6.47 -2.26 12.05
N SER A 33 -5.19 -1.90 12.03
CA SER A 33 -4.61 -1.00 13.03
C SER A 33 -5.12 0.42 12.86
N ASN A 34 -5.42 1.06 13.99
CA ASN A 34 -5.56 2.51 14.04
C ASN A 34 -4.23 3.19 13.66
N PRO A 35 -4.27 4.43 13.13
CA PRO A 35 -3.07 5.21 12.79
C PRO A 35 -2.33 5.75 14.03
N GLU A 36 -2.40 5.05 15.15
CA GLU A 36 -1.76 5.41 16.41
C GLU A 36 -0.28 5.00 16.41
N LYS A 37 0.60 5.93 16.78
CA LYS A 37 2.05 5.68 16.92
C LYS A 37 2.68 5.00 15.69
N GLY A 38 2.13 5.23 14.49
CA GLY A 38 2.62 4.65 13.23
C GLY A 38 2.31 3.16 13.04
N LYS A 39 1.43 2.54 13.83
CA LYS A 39 1.05 1.13 13.69
C LYS A 39 0.52 0.80 12.29
N ALA A 40 -0.40 1.63 11.78
CA ALA A 40 -0.93 1.47 10.41
C ALA A 40 0.18 1.52 9.34
N ASN A 41 1.16 2.43 9.47
CA ASN A 41 2.28 2.50 8.50
C ASN A 41 3.11 1.21 8.51
N LYS A 42 3.38 0.65 9.70
CA LYS A 42 4.12 -0.62 9.83
C LYS A 42 3.32 -1.81 9.27
N GLU A 43 2.01 -1.86 9.52
CA GLU A 43 1.12 -2.89 8.95
C GLU A 43 1.11 -2.82 7.42
N ILE A 44 0.92 -1.62 6.85
CA ILE A 44 0.92 -1.41 5.40
C ILE A 44 2.23 -1.91 4.78
N VAL A 45 3.37 -1.45 5.28
CA VAL A 45 4.67 -1.85 4.71
C VAL A 45 4.88 -3.36 4.83
N ARG A 46 4.53 -3.96 5.97
CA ARG A 46 4.67 -5.40 6.20
C ARG A 46 3.81 -6.22 5.24
N GLU A 47 2.52 -5.87 5.13
CA GLU A 47 1.58 -6.63 4.31
C GLU A 47 1.82 -6.41 2.80
N LEU A 48 2.17 -5.20 2.37
CA LEU A 48 2.57 -4.96 0.97
C LEU A 48 3.86 -5.69 0.62
N LYS A 49 4.86 -5.70 1.52
CA LYS A 49 6.10 -6.46 1.32
C LYS A 49 5.82 -7.96 1.17
N LYS A 50 4.89 -8.52 1.94
CA LYS A 50 4.45 -9.91 1.79
C LYS A 50 3.70 -10.15 0.48
N PHE A 51 2.78 -9.25 0.12
CA PHE A 51 1.95 -9.38 -1.08
C PHE A 51 2.79 -9.33 -2.36
N PHE A 52 3.70 -8.35 -2.46
CA PHE A 52 4.55 -8.19 -3.62
C PHE A 52 5.79 -9.09 -3.59
N GLU A 53 6.20 -9.57 -2.41
CA GLU A 53 7.49 -10.26 -2.18
C GLU A 53 8.68 -9.39 -2.58
N LYS A 54 8.51 -8.07 -2.48
CA LYS A 54 9.51 -7.06 -2.85
C LYS A 54 9.67 -6.05 -1.72
N GLU A 55 10.85 -5.44 -1.67
CA GLU A 55 11.09 -4.34 -0.74
C GLU A 55 10.11 -3.19 -1.03
N THR A 56 9.38 -2.77 0.01
CA THR A 56 8.35 -1.74 -0.07
C THR A 56 8.60 -0.69 1.00
N LYS A 57 8.50 0.59 0.65
CA LYS A 57 8.73 1.71 1.57
C LYS A 57 7.67 2.79 1.37
N ILE A 58 7.19 3.38 2.46
CA ILE A 58 6.42 4.62 2.40
C ILE A 58 7.43 5.76 2.24
N VAL A 59 7.27 6.57 1.20
CA VAL A 59 8.14 7.73 0.93
C VAL A 59 7.46 9.06 1.20
N SER A 60 6.12 9.09 1.20
CA SER A 60 5.34 10.27 1.57
C SER A 60 3.99 9.91 2.19
N GLY A 61 3.38 10.90 2.86
CA GLY A 61 2.05 10.74 3.45
C GLY A 61 2.04 10.01 4.80
N PHE A 62 3.14 10.01 5.57
CA PHE A 62 3.23 9.30 6.85
C PHE A 62 2.11 9.64 7.85
N LYS A 63 1.62 10.89 7.83
CA LYS A 63 0.51 11.40 8.66
C LYS A 63 -0.82 11.54 7.90
N SER A 64 -0.84 11.26 6.60
CA SER A 64 -2.03 11.38 5.75
C SER A 64 -2.68 10.01 5.50
N LYS A 65 -3.96 10.03 5.13
CA LYS A 65 -4.66 8.87 4.55
C LYS A 65 -4.18 8.58 3.14
N GLU A 66 -3.71 9.60 2.43
CA GLU A 66 -3.07 9.44 1.13
C GLU A 66 -1.57 9.24 1.33
N LYS A 67 -1.04 8.16 0.76
CA LYS A 67 0.37 7.79 0.91
C LYS A 67 0.99 7.51 -0.43
N ILE A 68 2.30 7.70 -0.50
CA ILE A 68 3.10 7.29 -1.66
C ILE A 68 4.03 6.20 -1.19
N VAL A 69 4.01 5.06 -1.89
CA VAL A 69 4.92 3.95 -1.63
C VAL A 69 5.78 3.65 -2.84
N GLU A 70 7.01 3.25 -2.55
CA GLU A 70 7.94 2.69 -3.51
C GLU A 70 7.97 1.17 -3.36
N ILE A 71 7.94 0.48 -4.49
CA ILE A 71 8.13 -0.96 -4.59
C ILE A 71 9.34 -1.21 -5.48
N SER A 72 10.28 -2.02 -5.00
CA SER A 72 11.47 -2.42 -5.74
C SER A 72 11.18 -3.50 -6.80
N SER A 73 10.18 -3.25 -7.65
CA SER A 73 9.87 -4.04 -8.86
C SER A 73 9.53 -3.15 -10.04
N PRO A 74 9.64 -3.65 -11.28
CA PRO A 74 9.11 -3.00 -12.47
C PRO A 74 7.60 -2.81 -12.40
N LYS A 75 7.09 -1.74 -13.03
CA LYS A 75 5.66 -1.39 -13.01
C LYS A 75 4.78 -2.53 -13.51
N LYS A 76 5.19 -3.22 -14.58
CA LYS A 76 4.42 -4.32 -15.17
C LYS A 76 4.10 -5.43 -14.14
N GLU A 77 5.11 -5.92 -13.42
CA GLU A 77 4.95 -6.96 -12.40
C GLU A 77 4.02 -6.52 -11.25
N VAL A 78 4.19 -5.26 -10.81
CA VAL A 78 3.35 -4.68 -9.75
C VAL A 78 1.89 -4.65 -10.18
N MET A 79 1.63 -4.20 -11.41
CA MET A 79 0.26 -4.11 -11.94
C MET A 79 -0.36 -5.49 -12.18
N GLU A 80 0.42 -6.47 -12.64
CA GLU A 80 -0.04 -7.86 -12.80
C GLU A 80 -0.51 -8.46 -11.47
N LYS A 81 0.27 -8.31 -10.39
CA LYS A 81 -0.14 -8.77 -9.04
C LYS A 81 -1.37 -8.05 -8.50
N LEU A 82 -1.66 -6.81 -8.92
CA LEU A 82 -2.82 -6.05 -8.45
C LEU A 82 -4.14 -6.37 -9.19
N ILE A 83 -4.06 -7.03 -10.34
CA ILE A 83 -5.21 -7.38 -11.19
C ILE A 83 -5.61 -8.87 -11.02
N LEU A 84 -4.71 -9.69 -10.47
CA LEU A 84 -4.93 -11.08 -10.03
C LEU A 84 -5.80 -11.14 -8.78
#